data_AF-A0A835VVL1-F1
#
_entry.id   AF-A0A835VVL1-F1
#
_cell.length_a   1.000
_cell.length_b   1.000
_cell.length_c   1.000
_cell.angle_alpha   90.00
_cell.angle_beta   90.00
_cell.angle_gamma   90.00
#
_symmetry.space_group_name_H-M   'P 1'
#
loop_
_entity.id
_entity.type
_entity.pdbx_description
1 polymer ?
#
loop_
_entity_poly.entity_id
_entity_poly.type
_entity_poly.pdbx_seq_one_letter_code
_entity_poly.pdbx_strand_id
1 'polypeptide(L)'
;MQVRNRQRLTLPGCSSSGGSSGGSSGGSSSSDNTLAAVGMTKNQFRCVFNPSTNRDVLGRANTAAMIDKHWTQFTSAASQLNFRFGNLDEAAVFFGMVRHEYGGYLDDMRENCARQGVACRQYDTCRQGGNNYYGRGPLQISHCYNYEAMSQYVGVNLRSNPNALLDANNNLGWRASIAFWTRPEFNCQGTWEAVRAFPTCPAAARAGNIAAVSQRINGKVECNQNPRPANQDNRVSWIQNVRTSCFGLPRLTSNLYC
;
A
#
# COMPACT_ATOMS: atom_id res chain seq x y z
N MET A 1 -39.03 56.32 -0.16
CA MET A 1 -38.96 54.98 0.49
C MET A 1 -37.53 54.79 0.98
N GLN A 2 -37.02 55.31 2.09
CA GLN A 2 -37.42 55.27 3.50
C GLN A 2 -37.71 53.85 4.03
N VAL A 3 -36.77 53.33 4.83
CA VAL A 3 -36.93 52.85 6.23
C VAL A 3 -36.16 51.54 6.55
N ARG A 4 -35.02 51.76 7.26
CA ARG A 4 -34.52 51.13 8.51
C ARG A 4 -33.90 49.72 8.54
N ASN A 5 -32.61 49.71 8.89
CA ASN A 5 -32.03 49.22 10.16
C ASN A 5 -32.84 48.20 11.00
N ARG A 6 -32.17 47.09 11.38
CA ARG A 6 -32.14 46.47 12.73
C ARG A 6 -31.04 45.38 12.74
N GLN A 7 -29.90 45.64 13.36
CA GLN A 7 -29.55 45.34 14.77
C GLN A 7 -29.14 43.88 15.02
N ARG A 8 -27.86 43.73 15.37
CA ARG A 8 -27.25 42.61 16.10
C ARG A 8 -28.05 42.30 17.37
N LEU A 9 -28.22 41.01 17.64
CA LEU A 9 -28.45 40.47 18.98
C LEU A 9 -27.24 39.61 19.34
N THR A 10 -26.36 40.18 20.16
CA THR A 10 -25.39 39.47 20.99
C THR A 10 -25.88 39.52 22.43
N LEU A 11 -25.78 38.41 23.15
CA LEU A 11 -25.88 38.37 24.61
C LEU A 11 -24.63 37.63 25.18
N PRO A 12 -24.29 37.93 26.46
CA PRO A 12 -22.93 38.06 27.01
C PRO A 12 -22.44 36.73 27.63
N GLY A 13 -21.16 36.46 27.89
CA GLY A 13 -20.03 37.32 28.21
C GLY A 13 -19.51 36.88 29.58
N CYS A 14 -18.27 36.40 29.64
CA CYS A 14 -17.42 36.55 30.82
C CYS A 14 -15.96 36.47 30.40
N SER A 15 -15.18 37.43 30.87
CA SER A 15 -13.86 37.82 30.41
C SER A 15 -12.88 37.86 31.58
N SER A 16 -11.61 37.56 31.30
CA SER A 16 -10.43 38.09 32.00
C SER A 16 -9.21 37.88 31.09
N SER A 17 -8.67 38.94 30.48
CA SER A 17 -7.44 39.67 30.86
C SER A 17 -6.21 38.77 31.01
N GLY A 18 -5.08 38.92 30.33
CA GLY A 18 -4.56 39.95 29.41
C GLY A 18 -3.10 39.60 29.10
N GLY A 19 -2.49 40.27 28.11
CA GLY A 19 -1.04 40.24 27.90
C GLY A 19 -0.62 40.00 26.45
N SER A 20 -0.41 41.09 25.71
CA SER A 20 0.24 41.09 24.39
C SER A 20 1.74 40.85 24.51
N SER A 21 2.32 40.03 23.62
CA SER A 21 3.62 40.29 23.00
C SER A 21 3.76 39.44 21.74
N GLY A 22 4.27 40.07 20.68
CA GLY A 22 4.18 39.61 19.31
C GLY A 22 5.06 38.41 18.96
N GLY A 23 4.66 37.78 17.86
CA GLY A 23 5.36 36.67 17.24
C GLY A 23 4.60 36.25 15.98
N SER A 24 4.63 37.09 14.95
CA SER A 24 4.23 36.67 13.60
C SER A 24 5.20 35.61 13.10
N SER A 25 4.74 34.37 13.01
CA SER A 25 5.17 33.45 11.96
C SER A 25 3.92 32.72 11.48
N GLY A 26 3.50 33.12 10.27
CA GLY A 26 2.27 32.69 9.64
C GLY A 26 2.19 31.18 9.53
N GLY A 27 1.06 30.64 9.98
CA GLY A 27 0.61 29.34 9.57
C GLY A 27 0.50 29.29 8.04
N SER A 28 1.21 28.35 7.44
CA SER A 28 0.84 27.78 6.15
C SER A 28 0.40 26.36 6.41
N SER A 29 -0.88 26.19 6.73
CA SER A 29 -1.57 24.93 6.60
C SER A 29 -1.61 24.57 5.12
N SER A 30 -0.63 23.78 4.65
CA SER A 30 -0.77 23.06 3.39
C SER A 30 -1.81 21.96 3.64
N SER A 31 -3.09 22.29 3.47
CA SER A 31 -4.11 21.28 3.22
C SER A 31 -3.60 20.40 2.07
N ASP A 32 -3.26 19.17 2.42
CA ASP A 32 -2.60 18.14 1.61
C ASP A 32 -3.20 18.03 0.19
N ASN A 33 -2.59 18.68 -0.81
CA ASN A 33 -2.86 18.46 -2.25
C ASN A 33 -2.63 16.99 -2.69
N THR A 34 -2.19 16.13 -1.78
CA THR A 34 -1.88 14.71 -1.99
C THR A 34 -3.09 13.78 -1.97
N LEU A 35 -4.11 14.04 -1.13
CA LEU A 35 -5.36 13.27 -1.13
C LEU A 35 -6.06 13.34 -2.50
N ALA A 36 -5.99 14.51 -3.13
CA ALA A 36 -6.49 14.75 -4.46
C ALA A 36 -5.64 14.06 -5.57
N ALA A 37 -4.36 13.76 -5.33
CA ALA A 37 -3.50 13.16 -6.36
C ALA A 37 -3.67 11.64 -6.46
N VAL A 38 -3.73 10.93 -5.33
CA VAL A 38 -3.71 9.46 -5.30
C VAL A 38 -4.84 8.82 -4.51
N GLY A 39 -5.75 9.62 -3.92
CA GLY A 39 -6.88 9.10 -3.14
C GLY A 39 -6.54 8.77 -1.69
N MET A 40 -5.37 9.19 -1.19
CA MET A 40 -4.96 9.12 0.22
C MET A 40 -3.94 10.21 0.58
N THR A 41 -3.74 10.49 1.87
CA THR A 41 -2.75 11.48 2.37
C THR A 41 -1.38 10.87 2.64
N LYS A 42 -0.34 11.72 2.66
CA LYS A 42 0.99 11.33 3.14
C LYS A 42 0.98 10.90 4.61
N ASN A 43 0.10 11.49 5.43
CA ASN A 43 -0.04 11.12 6.85
C ASN A 43 -0.59 9.70 7.04
N GLN A 44 -1.55 9.28 6.21
CA GLN A 44 -2.01 7.88 6.19
C GLN A 44 -0.85 6.93 5.83
N PHE A 45 -0.06 7.27 4.80
CA PHE A 45 1.12 6.48 4.43
C PHE A 45 2.16 6.41 5.56
N ARG A 46 2.47 7.54 6.20
CA ARG A 46 3.37 7.62 7.37
C ARG A 46 2.88 6.75 8.52
N CYS A 47 1.58 6.72 8.78
CA CYS A 47 1.01 5.86 9.82
C CYS A 47 1.23 4.38 9.51
N VAL A 48 0.98 3.94 8.26
CA VAL A 48 1.16 2.53 7.85
C VAL A 48 2.59 2.06 8.11
N PHE A 49 3.58 2.89 7.74
CA PHE A 49 5.00 2.56 7.82
C PHE A 49 5.71 3.16 9.04
N ASN A 50 4.95 3.49 10.08
CA ASN A 50 5.48 4.12 11.30
C ASN A 50 6.60 3.28 11.94
N PRO A 51 7.75 3.88 12.28
CA PRO A 51 8.83 3.20 12.99
C PRO A 51 8.50 2.73 14.40
N SER A 52 7.36 3.03 15.03
CA SER A 52 7.05 2.39 16.31
C SER A 52 6.48 0.98 16.15
N THR A 53 5.89 0.67 14.99
CA THR A 53 5.15 -0.59 14.74
C THR A 53 5.74 -1.44 13.61
N ASN A 54 6.72 -0.92 12.87
CA ASN A 54 7.36 -1.62 11.77
C ASN A 54 8.85 -1.81 12.05
N ARG A 55 9.28 -3.07 12.10
CA ARG A 55 10.66 -3.50 12.29
C ARG A 55 10.98 -4.54 11.24
N ASP A 56 12.20 -4.50 10.72
CA ASP A 56 12.71 -5.60 9.92
C ASP A 56 13.12 -6.80 10.81
N VAL A 57 13.50 -7.91 10.19
CA VAL A 57 13.95 -9.12 10.91
C VAL A 57 15.21 -8.94 11.76
N LEU A 58 15.95 -7.84 11.57
CA LEU A 58 17.13 -7.46 12.35
C LEU A 58 16.80 -6.37 13.38
N GLY A 59 15.53 -6.00 13.56
CA GLY A 59 15.09 -4.96 14.49
C GLY A 59 15.29 -3.52 14.00
N ARG A 60 15.60 -3.30 12.72
CA ARG A 60 15.76 -1.95 12.13
C ARG A 60 14.41 -1.28 11.90
N ALA A 61 14.39 0.04 12.09
CA ALA A 61 13.21 0.89 11.96
C ALA A 61 13.22 1.68 10.64
N ASN A 62 12.04 2.04 10.12
CA ASN A 62 11.95 3.01 9.03
C ASN A 62 12.38 4.41 9.49
N THR A 63 13.23 5.09 8.74
CA THR A 63 13.52 6.51 9.00
C THR A 63 12.48 7.41 8.33
N ALA A 64 12.39 8.66 8.78
CA ALA A 64 11.55 9.67 8.11
C ALA A 64 11.96 9.85 6.63
N ALA A 65 13.27 9.80 6.34
CA ALA A 65 13.79 9.89 4.97
C ALA A 65 13.34 8.70 4.10
N MET A 66 13.33 7.47 4.65
CA MET A 66 12.81 6.31 3.92
C MET A 66 11.33 6.46 3.61
N ILE A 67 10.52 6.89 4.59
CA ILE A 67 9.08 7.09 4.38
C ILE A 67 8.84 8.17 3.32
N ASP A 68 9.57 9.28 3.36
CA ASP A 68 9.46 10.36 2.40
C ASP A 68 9.92 9.95 0.99
N LYS A 69 11.00 9.16 0.88
CA LYS A 69 11.47 8.54 -0.38
C LYS A 69 10.38 7.68 -0.99
N HIS A 70 9.82 6.74 -0.22
CA HIS A 70 8.83 5.79 -0.75
C HIS A 70 7.48 6.46 -1.04
N TRP A 71 7.09 7.47 -0.28
CA TRP A 71 5.93 8.30 -0.62
C TRP A 71 6.10 8.99 -1.98
N THR A 72 7.28 9.56 -2.22
CA THR A 72 7.61 10.22 -3.49
C THR A 72 7.62 9.22 -4.65
N GLN A 73 8.23 8.06 -4.44
CA GLN A 73 8.23 6.99 -5.45
C GLN A 73 6.81 6.47 -5.73
N PHE A 74 5.99 6.23 -4.71
CA PHE A 74 4.61 5.78 -4.87
C PHE A 74 3.76 6.80 -5.64
N THR A 75 3.78 8.06 -5.24
CA THR A 75 2.99 9.12 -5.91
C THR A 75 3.46 9.37 -7.34
N SER A 76 4.77 9.29 -7.61
CA SER A 76 5.34 9.31 -8.96
C SER A 76 4.86 8.12 -9.80
N ALA A 77 4.88 6.91 -9.25
CA ALA A 77 4.37 5.70 -9.92
C ALA A 77 2.88 5.82 -10.24
N ALA A 78 2.08 6.30 -9.30
CA ALA A 78 0.65 6.50 -9.48
C ALA A 78 0.36 7.52 -10.59
N SER A 79 1.06 8.66 -10.60
CA SER A 79 0.94 9.67 -11.66
C SER A 79 1.26 9.11 -13.04
N GLN A 80 2.37 8.38 -13.20
CA GLN A 80 2.77 7.75 -14.48
C GLN A 80 1.76 6.72 -14.98
N LEU A 81 0.98 6.11 -14.09
CA LEU A 81 -0.04 5.13 -14.42
C LEU A 81 -1.45 5.73 -14.48
N ASN A 82 -1.59 7.05 -14.30
CA ASN A 82 -2.88 7.72 -14.11
C ASN A 82 -3.76 7.01 -13.05
N PHE A 83 -3.13 6.54 -11.98
CA PHE A 83 -3.75 5.74 -10.95
C PHE A 83 -4.21 6.61 -9.77
N ARG A 84 -5.40 6.29 -9.26
CA ARG A 84 -5.95 6.85 -8.03
C ARG A 84 -6.81 5.79 -7.34
N PHE A 85 -6.73 5.69 -6.01
CA PHE A 85 -7.68 4.89 -5.24
C PHE A 85 -9.09 5.48 -5.34
N GLY A 86 -10.09 4.63 -5.58
CA GLY A 86 -11.48 5.06 -5.71
C GLY A 86 -12.13 5.44 -4.39
N ASN A 87 -11.64 4.91 -3.26
CA ASN A 87 -12.06 5.29 -1.91
C ASN A 87 -10.97 4.94 -0.87
N LEU A 88 -11.19 5.33 0.39
CA LEU A 88 -10.26 5.02 1.47
C LEU A 88 -10.18 3.53 1.81
N ASP A 89 -11.25 2.75 1.56
CA ASP A 89 -11.22 1.29 1.71
C ASP A 89 -10.18 0.66 0.79
N GLU A 90 -10.14 1.08 -0.48
CA GLU A 90 -9.18 0.59 -1.45
C GLU A 90 -7.74 0.88 -1.00
N ALA A 91 -7.47 2.12 -0.59
CA ALA A 91 -6.17 2.53 -0.10
C ALA A 91 -5.76 1.74 1.15
N ALA A 92 -6.66 1.60 2.13
CA ALA A 92 -6.39 0.89 3.37
C ALA A 92 -6.14 -0.61 3.14
N VAL A 93 -6.89 -1.26 2.26
CA VAL A 93 -6.68 -2.67 1.92
C VAL A 93 -5.38 -2.84 1.13
N PHE A 94 -5.10 -2.00 0.13
CA PHE A 94 -3.85 -2.06 -0.63
C PHE A 94 -2.62 -1.94 0.29
N PHE A 95 -2.60 -0.93 1.17
CA PHE A 95 -1.47 -0.74 2.08
C PHE A 95 -1.43 -1.77 3.21
N GLY A 96 -2.58 -2.30 3.63
CA GLY A 96 -2.64 -3.48 4.50
C GLY A 96 -2.00 -4.72 3.86
N MET A 97 -2.25 -4.94 2.56
CA MET A 97 -1.62 -6.00 1.79
C MET A 97 -0.11 -5.78 1.66
N VAL A 98 0.34 -4.60 1.21
CA VAL A 98 1.77 -4.26 1.12
C VAL A 98 2.49 -4.49 2.46
N ARG A 99 1.85 -4.07 3.56
CA ARG A 99 2.41 -4.26 4.90
C ARG A 99 2.45 -5.74 5.29
N HIS A 100 1.45 -6.54 4.92
CA HIS A 100 1.45 -7.98 5.16
C HIS A 100 2.56 -8.68 4.37
N GLU A 101 2.69 -8.40 3.07
CA GLU A 101 3.66 -9.06 2.18
C GLU A 101 5.10 -8.87 2.64
N TYR A 102 5.43 -7.69 3.17
CA TYR A 102 6.82 -7.32 3.44
C TYR A 102 7.12 -6.94 4.90
N GLY A 103 6.12 -7.01 5.79
CA GLY A 103 6.27 -6.66 7.21
C GLY A 103 6.43 -5.15 7.49
N GLY A 104 6.34 -4.31 6.47
CA GLY A 104 6.28 -2.85 6.60
C GLY A 104 7.62 -2.13 6.79
N TYR A 105 8.77 -2.82 6.68
CA TYR A 105 10.04 -2.13 6.50
C TYR A 105 10.13 -1.57 5.07
N LEU A 106 10.87 -0.49 4.81
CA LEU A 106 10.91 0.12 3.47
C LEU A 106 12.27 0.00 2.77
N ASP A 107 13.33 -0.35 3.49
CA ASP A 107 14.64 -0.51 2.88
C ASP A 107 14.68 -1.82 2.10
N ASP A 108 15.07 -1.74 0.84
CA ASP A 108 15.38 -2.88 0.00
C ASP A 108 14.31 -3.98 0.02
N MET A 109 13.12 -3.65 -0.49
CA MET A 109 11.89 -4.47 -0.47
C MET A 109 12.02 -5.81 -1.23
N ARG A 110 12.80 -6.74 -0.69
CA ARG A 110 13.05 -8.07 -1.24
C ARG A 110 12.78 -9.16 -0.21
N GLU A 111 12.52 -10.38 -0.66
CA GLU A 111 12.19 -11.48 0.24
C GLU A 111 13.22 -11.68 1.37
N ASN A 112 12.72 -12.06 2.55
CA ASN A 112 13.48 -12.06 3.81
C ASN A 112 14.81 -12.85 3.74
N CYS A 113 14.82 -14.02 3.10
CA CYS A 113 16.02 -14.81 2.87
C CYS A 113 17.14 -14.01 2.18
N ALA A 114 16.82 -13.24 1.14
CA ALA A 114 17.80 -12.44 0.41
C ALA A 114 18.36 -11.29 1.26
N ARG A 115 17.55 -10.75 2.18
CA ARG A 115 17.97 -9.68 3.10
C ARG A 115 18.92 -10.18 4.18
N GLN A 116 18.74 -11.41 4.61
CA GLN A 116 19.63 -12.08 5.56
C GLN A 116 20.92 -12.61 4.90
N GLY A 117 21.08 -12.43 3.58
CA GLY A 117 22.22 -12.97 2.84
C GLY A 117 22.19 -14.49 2.70
N VAL A 118 21.04 -15.13 2.95
CA VAL A 118 20.87 -16.58 2.79
C VAL A 118 20.19 -16.90 1.47
N ALA A 119 20.43 -18.10 0.94
CA ALA A 119 19.82 -18.55 -0.30
C ALA A 119 18.29 -18.65 -0.14
N CYS A 120 17.56 -17.89 -0.95
CA CYS A 120 16.12 -18.04 -1.04
C CYS A 120 15.73 -19.36 -1.69
N ARG A 121 14.54 -19.85 -1.32
CA ARG A 121 13.88 -20.94 -2.06
C ARG A 121 13.88 -20.58 -3.55
N GLN A 122 14.09 -21.60 -4.38
CA GLN A 122 13.90 -21.46 -5.81
C GLN A 122 12.39 -21.52 -6.12
N TYR A 123 11.85 -20.41 -6.60
CA TYR A 123 10.41 -20.30 -6.84
C TYR A 123 9.95 -21.10 -8.07
N ASP A 124 10.81 -21.22 -9.10
CA ASP A 124 10.49 -21.93 -10.33
C ASP A 124 11.72 -22.56 -11.00
N THR A 125 11.48 -23.39 -12.01
CA THR A 125 12.53 -24.03 -12.85
C THR A 125 12.98 -23.17 -14.04
N CYS A 126 12.21 -22.14 -14.41
CA CYS A 126 12.45 -21.18 -15.52
C CYS A 126 13.56 -20.16 -15.21
N ARG A 127 14.70 -20.61 -14.67
CA ARG A 127 15.88 -19.76 -14.51
C ARG A 127 16.37 -19.28 -15.88
N GLN A 128 16.67 -18.00 -16.00
CA GLN A 128 17.55 -17.49 -17.05
C GLN A 128 18.62 -16.62 -16.42
N GLY A 129 19.84 -16.77 -16.91
CA GLY A 129 20.98 -16.00 -16.42
C GLY A 129 21.27 -16.24 -14.94
N GLY A 130 20.86 -17.39 -14.39
CA GLY A 130 21.02 -17.72 -12.97
C GLY A 130 20.08 -16.98 -12.01
N ASN A 131 19.16 -16.15 -12.51
CA ASN A 131 18.25 -15.35 -11.70
C ASN A 131 17.25 -16.22 -10.90
N ASN A 132 16.94 -15.75 -9.68
CA ASN A 132 15.83 -16.27 -8.87
C ASN A 132 14.69 -15.23 -8.79
N TYR A 133 13.46 -15.68 -8.98
CA TYR A 133 12.23 -14.88 -9.06
C TYR A 133 11.47 -14.85 -7.73
N TYR A 134 12.21 -14.74 -6.63
CA TYR A 134 11.68 -14.48 -5.29
C TYR A 134 11.00 -13.11 -5.20
N GLY A 135 10.31 -12.84 -4.10
CA GLY A 135 9.53 -11.61 -3.89
C GLY A 135 10.35 -10.32 -3.96
N ARG A 136 9.94 -9.37 -4.80
CA ARG A 136 10.51 -8.01 -4.85
C ARG A 136 9.42 -6.93 -4.99
N GLY A 137 9.70 -5.76 -4.43
CA GLY A 137 8.80 -4.61 -4.42
C GLY A 137 7.69 -4.71 -3.37
N PRO A 138 6.82 -3.68 -3.30
CA PRO A 138 5.79 -3.54 -2.26
C PRO A 138 4.80 -4.71 -2.15
N LEU A 139 4.34 -5.27 -3.27
CA LEU A 139 3.47 -6.45 -3.30
C LEU A 139 4.23 -7.76 -3.58
N GLN A 140 5.55 -7.79 -3.33
CA GLN A 140 6.39 -8.99 -3.43
C GLN A 140 6.16 -9.81 -4.71
N ILE A 141 6.32 -9.17 -5.88
CA ILE A 141 6.18 -9.85 -7.18
C ILE A 141 7.13 -11.05 -7.20
N SER A 142 6.55 -12.23 -7.41
CA SER A 142 7.22 -13.54 -7.33
C SER A 142 6.83 -14.38 -8.54
N HIS A 143 7.66 -15.38 -8.86
CA HIS A 143 7.56 -16.28 -10.00
C HIS A 143 7.94 -15.70 -11.37
N CYS A 144 8.68 -16.46 -12.17
CA CYS A 144 9.23 -16.00 -13.45
C CYS A 144 8.15 -15.52 -14.43
N TYR A 145 6.98 -16.17 -14.44
CA TYR A 145 5.88 -15.80 -15.35
C TYR A 145 5.29 -14.43 -14.98
N ASN A 146 5.28 -14.06 -13.70
CA ASN A 146 4.86 -12.73 -13.28
C ASN A 146 5.91 -11.68 -13.63
N TYR A 147 7.20 -12.00 -13.49
CA TYR A 147 8.28 -11.11 -13.95
C TYR A 147 8.24 -10.90 -15.46
N GLU A 148 8.00 -11.96 -16.23
CA GLU A 148 7.83 -11.92 -17.69
C GLU A 148 6.63 -11.05 -18.07
N ALA A 149 5.45 -11.35 -17.54
CA ALA A 149 4.24 -10.59 -17.82
C ALA A 149 4.39 -9.11 -17.40
N MET A 150 4.96 -8.86 -16.22
CA MET A 150 5.18 -7.50 -15.71
C MET A 150 6.18 -6.70 -16.55
N SER A 151 7.14 -7.37 -17.21
CA SER A 151 8.14 -6.70 -18.05
C SER A 151 7.50 -5.85 -19.15
N GLN A 152 6.43 -6.37 -19.77
CA GLN A 152 5.70 -5.69 -20.84
C GLN A 152 5.01 -4.41 -20.35
N TYR A 153 4.53 -4.41 -19.11
CA TYR A 153 3.77 -3.30 -18.55
C TYR A 153 4.65 -2.18 -18.00
N VAL A 154 5.79 -2.54 -17.41
CA VAL A 154 6.68 -1.53 -16.85
C VAL A 154 7.74 -1.06 -17.85
N GLY A 155 7.87 -1.73 -18.99
CA GLY A 155 8.81 -1.40 -20.06
C GLY A 155 10.26 -1.75 -19.74
N VAL A 156 10.47 -2.73 -18.85
CA VAL A 156 11.79 -3.18 -18.40
C VAL A 156 11.83 -4.69 -18.46
N ASN A 157 12.92 -5.27 -18.98
CA ASN A 157 13.10 -6.73 -18.98
C ASN A 157 13.42 -7.21 -17.55
N LEU A 158 12.37 -7.43 -16.75
CA LEU A 158 12.48 -7.94 -15.38
C LEU A 158 12.90 -9.41 -15.37
N ARG A 159 12.71 -10.13 -16.48
CA ARG A 159 13.14 -11.53 -16.60
C ARG A 159 14.65 -11.62 -16.50
N SER A 160 15.39 -10.75 -17.20
CA SER A 160 16.86 -10.69 -17.16
C SER A 160 17.39 -9.83 -16.00
N ASN A 161 16.60 -8.85 -15.54
CA ASN A 161 16.96 -7.95 -14.45
C ASN A 161 15.87 -7.88 -13.35
N PRO A 162 15.67 -8.95 -12.56
CA PRO A 162 14.62 -8.97 -11.56
C PRO A 162 14.85 -7.95 -10.43
N ASN A 163 16.12 -7.61 -10.15
CA ASN A 163 16.49 -6.63 -9.14
C ASN A 163 16.06 -5.19 -9.50
N ALA A 164 15.60 -4.94 -10.72
CA ALA A 164 15.02 -3.65 -11.10
C ALA A 164 13.80 -3.25 -10.25
N LEU A 165 13.10 -4.21 -9.62
CA LEU A 165 11.96 -3.93 -8.74
C LEU A 165 12.34 -3.40 -7.34
N LEU A 166 13.63 -3.36 -7.03
CA LEU A 166 14.13 -2.87 -5.74
C LEU A 166 14.11 -1.34 -5.68
N ASP A 167 14.13 -0.82 -4.46
CA ASP A 167 13.96 0.60 -4.14
C ASP A 167 15.11 1.51 -4.59
N ALA A 168 16.28 0.93 -4.90
CA ALA A 168 17.41 1.63 -5.55
C ALA A 168 17.07 2.10 -6.98
N ASN A 169 16.12 1.44 -7.65
CA ASN A 169 15.78 1.68 -9.06
C ASN A 169 14.52 2.57 -9.19
N ASN A 170 14.49 3.68 -8.47
CA ASN A 170 13.43 4.69 -8.52
C ASN A 170 12.04 4.12 -8.15
N ASN A 171 10.99 4.46 -8.90
CA ASN A 171 9.60 4.13 -8.60
C ASN A 171 9.12 2.79 -9.22
N LEU A 172 10.02 2.00 -9.81
CA LEU A 172 9.65 0.84 -10.63
C LEU A 172 8.94 -0.25 -9.83
N GLY A 173 9.39 -0.52 -8.59
CA GLY A 173 8.72 -1.46 -7.68
C GLY A 173 7.27 -1.05 -7.39
N TRP A 174 7.03 0.25 -7.13
CA TRP A 174 5.68 0.79 -6.93
C TRP A 174 4.83 0.72 -8.19
N ARG A 175 5.40 1.03 -9.37
CA ARG A 175 4.69 0.88 -10.65
C ARG A 175 4.26 -0.56 -10.89
N ALA A 176 5.15 -1.52 -10.64
CA ALA A 176 4.85 -2.94 -10.76
C ALA A 176 3.75 -3.38 -9.78
N SER A 177 3.79 -2.91 -8.53
CA SER A 177 2.73 -3.22 -7.54
C SER A 177 1.38 -2.59 -7.88
N ILE A 178 1.34 -1.34 -8.37
CA ILE A 178 0.09 -0.73 -8.84
C ILE A 178 -0.45 -1.46 -10.08
N ALA A 179 0.42 -1.84 -11.01
CA ALA A 179 0.03 -2.64 -12.17
C ALA A 179 -0.52 -4.00 -11.74
N PHE A 180 0.15 -4.71 -10.82
CA PHE A 180 -0.34 -5.96 -10.25
C PHE A 180 -1.70 -5.81 -9.59
N TRP A 181 -1.90 -4.73 -8.83
CA TRP A 181 -3.17 -4.44 -8.17
C TRP A 181 -4.30 -4.22 -9.17
N THR A 182 -4.08 -3.37 -10.17
CA THR A 182 -5.16 -2.85 -11.02
C THR A 182 -5.56 -3.78 -12.15
N ARG A 183 -4.70 -4.71 -12.55
CA ARG A 183 -4.89 -5.49 -13.77
C ARG A 183 -5.49 -6.87 -13.50
N PRO A 184 -6.57 -7.25 -14.20
CA PRO A 184 -7.20 -8.55 -14.00
C PRO A 184 -6.30 -9.73 -14.39
N GLU A 185 -5.32 -9.50 -15.27
CA GLU A 185 -4.39 -10.49 -15.79
C GLU A 185 -3.39 -11.00 -14.74
N PHE A 186 -3.07 -10.17 -13.74
CA PHE A 186 -2.09 -10.54 -12.73
C PHE A 186 -2.72 -11.34 -11.60
N ASN A 187 -2.12 -12.49 -11.32
CA ASN A 187 -2.41 -13.33 -10.17
C ASN A 187 -1.25 -14.30 -9.93
N CYS A 188 -1.14 -14.81 -8.70
CA CYS A 188 -0.15 -15.84 -8.35
C CYS A 188 -0.63 -17.27 -8.64
N GLN A 189 -1.69 -17.46 -9.45
CA GLN A 189 -2.29 -18.78 -9.72
C GLN A 189 -1.77 -19.45 -11.01
N GLY A 190 -0.92 -18.78 -11.78
CA GLY A 190 -0.20 -19.37 -12.92
C GLY A 190 -1.06 -19.70 -14.15
N THR A 191 -2.39 -19.50 -14.10
CA THR A 191 -3.27 -19.59 -15.27
C THR A 191 -4.28 -18.44 -15.26
N TRP A 192 -4.43 -17.79 -16.42
CA TRP A 192 -5.19 -16.56 -16.59
C TRP A 192 -6.71 -16.78 -16.50
N GLU A 193 -7.15 -18.03 -16.60
CA GLU A 193 -8.56 -18.44 -16.67
C GLU A 193 -9.22 -18.59 -15.31
N ALA A 194 -8.52 -19.12 -14.31
CA ALA A 194 -9.10 -19.39 -12.98
C ALA A 194 -9.55 -18.12 -12.24
N VAL A 195 -9.04 -16.94 -12.63
CA VAL A 195 -9.14 -15.72 -11.83
C VAL A 195 -10.07 -14.67 -12.44
N ARG A 196 -10.53 -14.88 -13.67
CA ARG A 196 -11.57 -14.04 -14.31
C ARG A 196 -12.90 -14.10 -13.58
N ALA A 197 -13.16 -15.16 -12.81
CA ALA A 197 -14.37 -15.32 -12.00
C ALA A 197 -14.41 -14.40 -10.76
N PHE A 198 -13.29 -13.78 -10.38
CA PHE A 198 -13.22 -12.92 -9.19
C PHE A 198 -13.19 -11.43 -9.57
N PRO A 199 -13.76 -10.53 -8.74
CA PRO A 199 -13.60 -9.08 -8.92
C PRO A 199 -12.13 -8.68 -8.90
N THR A 200 -11.73 -7.64 -9.64
CA THR A 200 -10.36 -7.10 -9.57
C THR A 200 -10.00 -6.65 -8.16
N CYS A 201 -8.72 -6.58 -7.81
CA CYS A 201 -8.32 -6.13 -6.47
C CYS A 201 -8.91 -4.75 -6.10
N PRO A 202 -8.88 -3.72 -6.98
CA PRO A 202 -9.58 -2.47 -6.76
C PRO A 202 -11.07 -2.63 -6.47
N ALA A 203 -11.79 -3.45 -7.24
CA ALA A 203 -13.22 -3.63 -7.05
C ALA A 203 -13.53 -4.33 -5.72
N ALA A 204 -12.80 -5.41 -5.41
CA ALA A 204 -12.92 -6.15 -4.16
C ALA A 204 -12.59 -5.27 -2.95
N ALA A 205 -11.48 -4.53 -3.01
CA ALA A 205 -11.03 -3.67 -1.93
C ALA A 205 -11.98 -2.50 -1.66
N ARG A 206 -12.50 -1.86 -2.72
CA ARG A 206 -13.53 -0.80 -2.60
C ARG A 206 -14.80 -1.31 -1.93
N ALA A 207 -15.12 -2.60 -2.09
CA ALA A 207 -16.26 -3.27 -1.47
C ALA A 207 -15.93 -3.90 -0.10
N GLY A 208 -14.72 -3.72 0.43
CA GLY A 208 -14.30 -4.32 1.71
C GLY A 208 -14.19 -5.85 1.67
N ASN A 209 -13.98 -6.45 0.49
CA ASN A 209 -13.87 -7.90 0.31
C ASN A 209 -12.40 -8.34 0.36
N ILE A 210 -11.87 -8.52 1.57
CA ILE A 210 -10.48 -8.97 1.78
C ILE A 210 -10.26 -10.36 1.18
N ALA A 211 -11.22 -11.27 1.33
CA ALA A 211 -11.16 -12.64 0.81
C ALA A 211 -10.85 -12.68 -0.69
N ALA A 212 -11.56 -11.88 -1.49
CA ALA A 212 -11.35 -11.83 -2.94
C ALA A 212 -9.99 -11.21 -3.32
N VAL A 213 -9.49 -10.24 -2.54
CA VAL A 213 -8.13 -9.70 -2.74
C VAL A 213 -7.09 -10.76 -2.40
N SER A 214 -7.22 -11.46 -1.27
CA SER A 214 -6.33 -12.55 -0.86
C SER A 214 -6.31 -13.69 -1.88
N GLN A 215 -7.46 -14.06 -2.43
CA GLN A 215 -7.59 -15.06 -3.49
C GLN A 215 -6.76 -14.71 -4.72
N ARG A 216 -6.77 -13.43 -5.14
CA ARG A 216 -5.98 -12.95 -6.29
C ARG A 216 -4.48 -12.90 -5.99
N ILE A 217 -4.10 -12.43 -4.80
CA ILE A 217 -2.70 -12.24 -4.43
C ILE A 217 -2.01 -13.58 -4.12
N ASN A 218 -2.63 -14.47 -3.35
CA ASN A 218 -1.97 -15.71 -2.93
C ASN A 218 -2.93 -16.88 -2.71
N GLY A 219 -4.07 -16.91 -3.41
CA GLY A 219 -5.14 -17.87 -3.11
C GLY A 219 -4.79 -19.34 -3.28
N LYS A 220 -3.80 -19.67 -4.13
CA LYS A 220 -3.31 -21.04 -4.29
C LYS A 220 -2.73 -21.62 -2.99
N VAL A 221 -2.15 -20.75 -2.15
CA VAL A 221 -1.50 -21.13 -0.90
C VAL A 221 -2.37 -20.82 0.31
N GLU A 222 -3.10 -19.69 0.26
CA GLU A 222 -3.79 -19.18 1.45
C GLU A 222 -5.27 -19.55 1.53
N CYS A 223 -5.95 -19.80 0.41
CA CYS A 223 -7.40 -20.00 0.38
C CYS A 223 -7.80 -21.47 0.14
N ASN A 224 -9.01 -21.82 0.57
CA ASN A 224 -9.62 -23.16 0.51
C ASN A 224 -8.76 -24.24 1.19
N GLN A 225 -7.99 -23.84 2.21
CA GLN A 225 -7.16 -24.72 2.99
C GLN A 225 -7.89 -25.14 4.27
N ASN A 226 -7.70 -26.40 4.70
CA ASN A 226 -8.21 -26.89 5.97
C ASN A 226 -7.08 -27.62 6.73
N PRO A 227 -6.57 -27.07 7.85
CA PRO A 227 -7.00 -25.82 8.50
C PRO A 227 -6.62 -24.56 7.70
N ARG A 228 -7.30 -23.44 8.00
CA ARG A 228 -6.93 -22.13 7.46
C ARG A 228 -5.49 -21.77 7.88
N PRO A 229 -4.61 -21.32 6.96
CA PRO A 229 -3.24 -21.00 7.27
C PRO A 229 -3.11 -19.68 8.04
N ALA A 230 -2.16 -19.64 8.97
CA ALA A 230 -1.86 -18.45 9.78
C ALA A 230 -1.53 -17.19 8.94
N ASN A 231 -1.00 -17.36 7.73
CA ASN A 231 -0.72 -16.24 6.82
C ASN A 231 -1.98 -15.49 6.44
N GLN A 232 -3.10 -16.20 6.22
CA GLN A 232 -4.37 -15.54 5.90
C GLN A 232 -4.90 -14.76 7.12
N ASP A 233 -4.78 -15.31 8.32
CA ASP A 233 -5.13 -14.61 9.56
C ASP A 233 -4.28 -13.35 9.76
N ASN A 234 -2.98 -13.43 9.51
CA ASN A 234 -2.06 -12.29 9.57
C ASN A 234 -2.45 -11.20 8.56
N ARG A 235 -2.84 -11.58 7.34
CA ARG A 235 -3.27 -10.65 6.28
C ARG A 235 -4.51 -9.88 6.71
N VAL A 236 -5.54 -10.57 7.17
CA VAL A 236 -6.77 -9.96 7.69
C VAL A 236 -6.46 -9.05 8.87
N SER A 237 -5.65 -9.50 9.82
CA SER A 237 -5.27 -8.72 11.01
C SER A 237 -4.60 -7.40 10.62
N TRP A 238 -3.64 -7.42 9.70
CA TRP A 238 -2.92 -6.21 9.28
C TRP A 238 -3.79 -5.24 8.50
N ILE A 239 -4.64 -5.72 7.60
CA ILE A 239 -5.58 -4.86 6.88
C ILE A 239 -6.51 -4.17 7.87
N GLN A 240 -7.08 -4.92 8.82
CA GLN A 240 -7.98 -4.37 9.82
C GLN A 240 -7.27 -3.34 10.72
N ASN A 241 -6.02 -3.59 11.11
CA ASN A 241 -5.21 -2.65 11.89
C ASN A 241 -4.95 -1.35 11.12
N VAL A 242 -4.56 -1.44 9.85
CA VAL A 242 -4.33 -0.27 8.98
C VAL A 242 -5.61 0.53 8.80
N ARG A 243 -6.73 -0.16 8.51
CA ARG A 243 -8.05 0.47 8.37
C ARG A 243 -8.42 1.31 9.59
N THR A 244 -8.36 0.73 10.78
CA THR A 244 -8.79 1.43 12.00
C THR A 244 -7.79 2.49 12.43
N SER A 245 -6.49 2.16 12.44
CA SER A 245 -5.48 2.98 13.11
C SER A 245 -4.95 4.11 12.21
N CYS A 246 -4.92 3.89 10.90
CA CYS A 246 -4.33 4.84 9.96
C CYS A 246 -5.35 5.53 9.06
N PHE A 247 -6.47 4.88 8.76
CA PHE A 247 -7.49 5.43 7.86
C PHE A 247 -8.78 5.84 8.59
N GLY A 248 -8.93 5.54 9.87
CA GLY A 248 -10.12 5.87 10.65
C GLY A 248 -11.38 5.12 10.17
N LEU A 249 -11.20 4.00 9.48
CA LEU A 249 -12.29 3.19 8.95
C LEU A 249 -12.71 2.12 9.95
N PRO A 250 -14.01 1.75 10.01
CA PRO A 250 -14.46 0.66 10.86
C PRO A 250 -13.87 -0.68 10.38
N ARG A 251 -13.83 -1.64 11.32
CA ARG A 251 -13.49 -3.02 10.99
C ARG A 251 -14.52 -3.62 10.05
N LEU A 252 -14.05 -4.40 9.09
CA LEU A 252 -14.90 -5.22 8.25
C LEU A 252 -15.38 -6.44 9.04
N THR A 253 -16.63 -6.85 8.85
CA THR A 253 -17.26 -7.96 9.59
C THR A 253 -17.61 -9.15 8.69
N SER A 254 -17.50 -9.00 7.38
CA SER A 254 -17.79 -10.04 6.38
C SER A 254 -16.71 -10.07 5.30
N ASN A 255 -16.70 -11.12 4.48
CA ASN A 255 -15.78 -11.29 3.35
C ASN A 255 -14.28 -11.17 3.72
N LEU A 256 -13.92 -11.71 4.89
CA LEU A 256 -12.56 -11.61 5.44
C LEU A 256 -11.64 -12.73 4.95
N TYR A 257 -12.18 -13.95 4.85
CA TYR A 257 -11.42 -15.17 4.60
C TYR A 257 -11.90 -15.84 3.31
N CYS A 258 -10.96 -16.43 2.60
CA CYS A 258 -11.11 -17.35 1.46
C CYS A 258 -10.81 -18.86 1.74
#